data_AF-A0A933BQB6-F1
#
_entry.id   AF-A0A933BQB6-F1
#
_cell.length_a   1.000
_cell.length_b   1.000
_cell.length_c   1.000
_cell.angle_alpha   90.00
_cell.angle_beta   90.00
_cell.angle_gamma   90.00
#
_symmetry.space_group_name_H-M   'P 1'
#
loop_
_entity.id
_entity.type
_entity.pdbx_description
1 polymer ?
#
loop_
_entity_poly.entity_id
_entity_poly.type
_entity_poly.pdbx_seq_one_letter_code
_entity_poly.pdbx_strand_id
1 'polypeptide(L)'
;MAPNRAMNANLTTAEPSAKARLTASSRSLYSWLHRVTWRLERHPSALYALSGAAVFAIILLLASSPTLPAGVLPLLGICLLVGFLLGSLYLYILTLQPVAVRQPKSLFLLASVILLSVAVTRYFLFLSHSVHQALPNVPVSALEYAVPVALGGLLLAVLFNSRLAFAGALAISILTSLLASAELRFFLHSFVGSLTAIFALVGQKSRATLLKAGALVGLANLYSIVAWSFLSGATGSLGFDLLCGLINGLFVAILALGLLPLFEYLFQVATDFRLLELCSMNHPLLKQMILKAPGTYHHSMMVGTLAEAAGEAIGANTLLCRVGAYYHDIGKMTKPLYFVENQTDSKELHGKLRPSLSSLVIVSHVKAGVELGR
;
A
#
# COMPACT_ATOMS: atom_id res chain seq x y z
N MET A 1 -34.53 -65.88 31.07
CA MET A 1 -35.39 -64.70 30.87
C MET A 1 -34.55 -63.57 30.30
N ALA A 2 -34.67 -63.28 29.00
CA ALA A 2 -34.51 -61.91 28.52
C ALA A 2 -35.78 -61.13 28.93
N PRO A 3 -35.75 -59.78 29.08
CA PRO A 3 -35.78 -58.94 27.87
C PRO A 3 -35.07 -57.55 27.95
N ASN A 4 -34.76 -57.00 26.76
CA ASN A 4 -34.89 -55.60 26.28
C ASN A 4 -34.20 -54.42 27.01
N ARG A 5 -33.76 -53.32 26.36
CA ARG A 5 -33.47 -52.91 24.97
C ARG A 5 -32.93 -51.48 25.08
N ALA A 6 -31.93 -51.15 24.26
CA ALA A 6 -31.63 -49.86 23.62
C ALA A 6 -31.77 -48.52 24.41
N MET A 7 -30.66 -47.77 24.49
CA MET A 7 -30.73 -46.33 24.21
C MET A 7 -29.46 -45.86 23.50
N ASN A 8 -29.68 -45.39 22.26
CA ASN A 8 -28.72 -44.73 21.39
C ASN A 8 -28.16 -43.44 22.04
N ALA A 9 -26.86 -43.23 21.95
CA ALA A 9 -26.27 -41.89 22.02
C ALA A 9 -25.51 -41.63 20.71
N ASN A 10 -26.15 -40.83 19.86
CA ASN A 10 -25.64 -40.34 18.59
C ASN A 10 -24.30 -39.64 18.76
N LEU A 11 -23.28 -40.15 18.05
CA LEU A 11 -22.09 -39.40 17.65
C LEU A 11 -22.55 -38.29 16.69
N THR A 12 -22.84 -37.11 17.25
CA THR A 12 -23.03 -35.90 16.47
C THR A 12 -21.67 -35.45 15.95
N THR A 13 -21.51 -35.55 14.64
CA THR A 13 -20.48 -34.85 13.87
C THR A 13 -20.62 -33.36 14.15
N ALA A 14 -19.75 -32.82 15.01
CA ALA A 14 -19.69 -31.39 15.27
C ALA A 14 -19.30 -30.67 13.98
N GLU A 15 -20.28 -30.13 13.27
CA GLU A 15 -20.04 -29.20 12.18
C GLU A 15 -19.19 -28.03 12.69
N PRO A 16 -18.06 -27.69 12.04
CA PRO A 16 -17.26 -26.56 12.46
C PRO A 16 -18.11 -25.29 12.36
N SER A 17 -18.13 -24.52 13.45
CA SER A 17 -18.86 -23.25 13.55
C SER A 17 -18.49 -22.35 12.36
N ALA A 18 -19.43 -21.51 11.90
CA ALA A 18 -19.19 -20.58 10.78
C ALA A 18 -17.92 -19.73 10.98
N LYS A 19 -17.54 -19.44 12.23
CA LYS A 19 -16.31 -18.74 12.63
C LYS A 19 -15.03 -19.55 12.33
N ALA A 20 -15.08 -20.88 12.48
CA ALA A 20 -13.98 -21.79 12.13
C ALA A 20 -13.81 -21.94 10.60
N ARG A 21 -14.91 -21.92 9.83
CA ARG A 21 -14.85 -21.97 8.36
C ARG A 21 -14.32 -20.66 7.75
N LEU A 22 -14.70 -19.51 8.30
CA LEU A 22 -14.19 -18.19 7.87
C LEU A 22 -12.70 -17.99 8.20
N THR A 23 -12.22 -18.54 9.31
CA THR A 23 -10.78 -18.51 9.68
C THR A 23 -9.94 -19.50 8.86
N ALA A 24 -10.52 -20.62 8.41
CA ALA A 24 -9.85 -21.55 7.50
C ALA A 24 -9.75 -21.03 6.06
N SER A 25 -10.80 -20.37 5.53
CA SER A 25 -10.79 -19.82 4.16
C SER A 25 -9.86 -18.61 4.02
N SER A 26 -9.77 -17.75 5.05
CA SER A 26 -8.83 -16.63 5.09
C SER A 26 -7.37 -17.09 5.16
N ARG A 27 -7.06 -18.16 5.91
CA ARG A 27 -5.72 -18.80 5.91
C ARG A 27 -5.36 -19.40 4.54
N SER A 28 -6.34 -19.96 3.83
CA SER A 28 -6.18 -20.49 2.46
C SER A 28 -5.79 -19.39 1.47
N LEU A 29 -6.58 -18.30 1.41
CA LEU A 29 -6.32 -17.17 0.52
C LEU A 29 -5.00 -16.47 0.86
N TYR A 30 -4.72 -16.27 2.15
CA TYR A 30 -3.48 -15.67 2.63
C TYR A 30 -2.26 -16.50 2.23
N SER A 31 -2.32 -17.81 2.46
CA SER A 31 -1.23 -18.70 2.06
C SER A 31 -1.03 -18.73 0.54
N TRP A 32 -2.11 -18.59 -0.23
CA TRP A 32 -2.07 -18.56 -1.68
C TRP A 32 -1.46 -17.26 -2.23
N LEU A 33 -1.94 -16.10 -1.74
CA LEU A 33 -1.39 -14.79 -2.12
C LEU A 33 0.09 -14.66 -1.77
N HIS A 34 0.49 -15.14 -0.59
CA HIS A 34 1.89 -15.19 -0.21
C HIS A 34 2.73 -16.10 -1.14
N ARG A 35 2.22 -17.28 -1.51
CA ARG A 35 2.93 -18.17 -2.46
C ARG A 35 3.08 -17.54 -3.85
N VAL A 36 2.06 -16.82 -4.32
CA VAL A 36 2.09 -16.16 -5.64
C VAL A 36 3.10 -15.00 -5.65
N THR A 37 3.01 -14.10 -4.67
CA THR A 37 3.91 -12.95 -4.54
C THR A 37 5.37 -13.38 -4.39
N TRP A 38 5.63 -14.38 -3.56
CA TRP A 38 6.96 -14.95 -3.39
C TRP A 38 7.51 -15.61 -4.67
N ARG A 39 6.66 -16.29 -5.45
CA ARG A 39 7.07 -16.84 -6.76
C ARG A 39 7.39 -15.73 -7.76
N LEU A 40 6.60 -14.66 -7.79
CA LEU A 40 6.81 -13.52 -8.68
C LEU A 40 8.11 -12.76 -8.36
N GLU A 41 8.47 -12.64 -7.08
CA GLU A 41 9.73 -12.00 -6.66
C GLU A 41 10.98 -12.75 -7.19
N ARG A 42 10.89 -14.06 -7.39
CA ARG A 42 11.99 -14.86 -7.95
C ARG A 42 12.15 -14.73 -9.47
N HIS A 43 11.17 -14.12 -10.15
CA HIS A 43 11.17 -13.96 -11.59
C HIS A 43 11.02 -12.48 -12.00
N PRO A 44 12.12 -11.71 -12.01
CA PRO A 44 12.13 -10.30 -12.42
C PRO A 44 11.46 -10.04 -13.78
N SER A 45 11.65 -10.95 -14.75
CA SER A 45 11.03 -10.86 -16.08
C SER A 45 9.50 -10.91 -16.03
N ALA A 46 8.92 -11.69 -15.11
CA ALA A 46 7.48 -11.74 -14.92
C ALA A 46 6.93 -10.41 -14.39
N LEU A 47 7.64 -9.75 -13.48
CA LEU A 47 7.24 -8.44 -12.95
C LEU A 47 7.31 -7.33 -14.01
N TYR A 48 8.31 -7.37 -14.90
CA TYR A 48 8.36 -6.47 -16.06
C TYR A 48 7.21 -6.73 -17.03
N ALA A 49 6.90 -8.00 -17.33
CA ALA A 49 5.77 -8.36 -18.18
C ALA A 49 4.42 -7.90 -17.59
N LEU A 50 4.22 -8.06 -16.28
CA LEU A 50 3.02 -7.58 -15.59
C LEU A 50 2.93 -6.04 -15.59
N SER A 51 4.06 -5.35 -15.46
CA SER A 51 4.12 -3.89 -15.59
C SER A 51 3.72 -3.46 -17.01
N GLY A 52 4.23 -4.14 -18.04
CA GLY A 52 3.84 -3.93 -19.43
C GLY A 52 2.36 -4.21 -19.69
N ALA A 53 1.81 -5.28 -19.10
CA ALA A 53 0.39 -5.59 -19.17
C ALA A 53 -0.48 -4.51 -18.50
N ALA A 54 -0.03 -3.92 -17.39
CA ALA A 54 -0.71 -2.80 -16.76
C ALA A 54 -0.72 -1.55 -17.65
N VAL A 55 0.39 -1.24 -18.33
CA VAL A 55 0.45 -0.16 -19.33
C VAL A 55 -0.52 -0.42 -20.48
N PHE A 56 -0.53 -1.65 -21.00
CA PHE A 56 -1.47 -2.04 -22.05
C PHE A 56 -2.94 -1.88 -21.61
N ALA A 57 -3.26 -2.29 -20.38
CA ALA A 57 -4.60 -2.10 -19.81
C ALA A 57 -4.98 -0.62 -19.67
N ILE A 58 -4.04 0.26 -19.30
CA ILE A 58 -4.27 1.73 -19.29
C ILE A 58 -4.63 2.22 -20.70
N ILE A 59 -3.90 1.80 -21.72
CA ILE A 59 -4.17 2.17 -23.12
C ILE A 59 -5.58 1.70 -23.53
N LEU A 60 -5.95 0.47 -23.19
CA LEU A 60 -7.30 -0.05 -23.50
C LEU A 60 -8.41 0.71 -22.78
N LEU A 61 -8.21 1.07 -21.51
CA LEU A 61 -9.18 1.87 -20.75
C LEU A 61 -9.37 3.26 -21.35
N LEU A 62 -8.30 3.89 -21.85
CA LEU A 62 -8.36 5.17 -22.56
C LEU A 62 -9.03 5.02 -23.92
N ALA A 63 -8.61 4.05 -24.73
CA ALA A 63 -9.13 3.83 -26.08
C ALA A 63 -10.61 3.42 -26.12
N SER A 64 -11.12 2.83 -25.04
CA SER A 64 -12.54 2.49 -24.87
C SER A 64 -13.38 3.60 -24.24
N SER A 65 -12.81 4.80 -24.03
CA SER A 65 -13.58 5.95 -23.52
C SER A 65 -14.49 6.52 -24.61
N PRO A 66 -15.76 6.85 -24.30
CA PRO A 66 -16.70 7.43 -25.26
C PRO A 66 -16.37 8.90 -25.59
N THR A 67 -15.51 9.52 -24.79
CA THR A 67 -15.10 10.91 -24.89
C THR A 67 -13.98 11.11 -25.92
N LEU A 68 -13.16 10.09 -26.15
CA LEU A 68 -12.11 10.13 -27.17
C LEU A 68 -12.62 9.57 -28.50
N PRO A 69 -12.18 10.13 -29.64
CA PRO A 69 -12.55 9.62 -30.95
C PRO A 69 -12.06 8.17 -31.15
N ALA A 70 -12.91 7.31 -31.72
CA ALA A 70 -12.53 5.96 -32.07
C ALA A 70 -11.79 5.91 -33.41
N GLY A 71 -10.76 5.06 -33.51
CA GLY A 71 -10.03 4.81 -34.76
C GLY A 71 -8.54 4.56 -34.55
N VAL A 72 -7.85 4.24 -35.65
CA VAL A 72 -6.41 3.92 -35.64
C VAL A 72 -5.56 5.14 -35.28
N LEU A 73 -5.88 6.32 -35.81
CA LEU A 73 -5.16 7.57 -35.52
C LEU A 73 -5.27 7.99 -34.04
N PRO A 74 -6.48 8.07 -33.43
CA PRO A 74 -6.61 8.30 -32.00
C PRO A 74 -5.88 7.26 -31.13
N LEU A 75 -5.97 5.97 -31.48
CA LEU A 75 -5.26 4.91 -30.77
C LEU A 75 -3.74 5.11 -30.80
N LEU A 76 -3.19 5.46 -31.96
CA LEU A 76 -1.77 5.78 -32.10
C LEU A 76 -1.40 6.99 -31.23
N GLY A 77 -2.23 8.02 -31.21
CA GLY A 77 -2.06 9.19 -30.34
C GLY A 77 -2.03 8.84 -28.86
N ILE A 78 -2.96 7.99 -28.40
CA ILE A 78 -2.99 7.48 -27.02
C ILE A 78 -1.71 6.70 -26.71
N CYS A 79 -1.28 5.79 -27.60
CA CYS A 79 -0.06 5.02 -27.43
C CYS A 79 1.18 5.93 -27.31
N LEU A 80 1.30 6.95 -28.16
CA LEU A 80 2.41 7.91 -28.12
C LEU A 80 2.40 8.72 -26.83
N LEU A 81 1.25 9.22 -26.41
CA LEU A 81 1.11 10.02 -25.20
C LEU A 81 1.38 9.21 -23.92
N VAL A 82 0.77 8.03 -23.80
CA VAL A 82 1.01 7.12 -22.67
C VAL A 82 2.46 6.66 -22.66
N GLY A 83 3.02 6.32 -23.82
CA GLY A 83 4.43 5.93 -23.97
C GLY A 83 5.38 7.05 -23.52
N PHE A 84 5.12 8.29 -23.91
CA PHE A 84 5.92 9.44 -23.47
C PHE A 84 5.79 9.71 -21.97
N LEU A 85 4.56 9.71 -21.42
CA LEU A 85 4.32 9.98 -20.00
C LEU A 85 4.93 8.91 -19.10
N LEU A 86 4.68 7.64 -19.38
CA LEU A 86 5.21 6.55 -18.56
C LEU A 86 6.70 6.30 -18.84
N GLY A 87 7.15 6.54 -20.07
CA GLY A 87 8.56 6.52 -20.43
C GLY A 87 9.36 7.60 -19.71
N SER A 88 8.86 8.84 -19.66
CA SER A 88 9.50 9.93 -18.90
C SER A 88 9.47 9.67 -17.39
N LEU A 89 8.39 9.11 -16.84
CA LEU A 89 8.34 8.68 -15.44
C LEU A 89 9.35 7.56 -15.15
N TYR A 90 9.54 6.61 -16.07
CA TYR A 90 10.55 5.57 -15.95
C TYR A 90 11.98 6.14 -16.02
N LEU A 91 12.26 7.04 -16.95
CA LEU A 91 13.53 7.76 -17.03
C LEU A 91 13.82 8.58 -15.77
N TYR A 92 12.80 9.24 -15.22
CA TYR A 92 12.88 9.93 -13.94
C TYR A 92 13.30 8.99 -12.79
N ILE A 93 12.75 7.77 -12.75
CA ILE A 93 13.14 6.75 -11.76
C ILE A 93 14.60 6.32 -11.94
N LEU A 94 15.03 6.12 -13.19
CA LEU A 94 16.41 5.71 -13.49
C LEU A 94 17.43 6.80 -13.17
N THR A 95 17.08 8.07 -13.36
CA THR A 95 18.00 9.20 -13.22
C THR A 95 18.02 9.79 -11.82
N LEU A 96 16.85 10.01 -11.21
CA LEU A 96 16.71 10.83 -10.00
C LEU A 96 16.27 10.05 -8.75
N GLN A 97 15.81 8.81 -8.89
CA GLN A 97 15.36 8.01 -7.74
C GLN A 97 16.44 7.00 -7.26
N PRO A 98 16.45 6.67 -5.95
CA PRO A 98 17.35 5.66 -5.38
C PRO A 98 17.19 4.28 -6.03
N VAL A 99 18.26 3.48 -6.00
CA VAL A 99 18.30 2.12 -6.58
C VAL A 99 17.18 1.22 -6.04
N ALA A 100 16.77 1.41 -4.78
CA ALA A 100 15.67 0.67 -4.17
C ALA A 100 14.34 0.78 -4.96
N VAL A 101 14.07 1.93 -5.60
CA VAL A 101 12.84 2.17 -6.38
C VAL A 101 12.93 1.55 -7.79
N ARG A 102 14.13 1.26 -8.28
CA ARG A 102 14.37 0.72 -9.62
C ARG A 102 14.07 -0.77 -9.72
N GLN A 103 13.72 -1.42 -8.61
CA GLN A 103 13.44 -2.84 -8.58
C GLN A 103 12.16 -3.17 -9.37
N PRO A 104 12.10 -4.31 -10.09
CA PRO A 104 10.93 -4.70 -10.89
C PRO A 104 9.62 -4.68 -10.09
N LYS A 105 9.70 -5.06 -8.81
CA LYS A 105 8.58 -5.05 -7.88
C LYS A 105 8.03 -3.64 -7.61
N SER A 106 8.92 -2.67 -7.42
CA SER A 106 8.57 -1.26 -7.24
C SER A 106 7.95 -0.66 -8.50
N LEU A 107 8.45 -1.02 -9.68
CA LEU A 107 7.88 -0.61 -10.96
C LEU A 107 6.47 -1.19 -11.16
N PHE A 108 6.28 -2.48 -10.83
CA PHE A 108 4.97 -3.11 -10.90
C PHE A 108 3.98 -2.49 -9.90
N LEU A 109 4.43 -2.16 -8.69
CA LEU A 109 3.62 -1.45 -7.69
C LEU A 109 3.17 -0.08 -8.22
N LEU A 110 4.10 0.71 -8.77
CA LEU A 110 3.80 2.01 -9.37
C LEU A 110 2.78 1.87 -10.51
N ALA A 111 3.01 0.94 -11.44
CA ALA A 111 2.09 0.67 -12.55
C ALA A 111 0.70 0.24 -12.04
N SER A 112 0.63 -0.56 -10.97
CA SER A 112 -0.62 -0.99 -10.35
C SER A 112 -1.39 0.17 -9.73
N VAL A 113 -0.73 1.12 -9.07
CA VAL A 113 -1.38 2.32 -8.49
C VAL A 113 -1.89 3.25 -9.60
N ILE A 114 -1.13 3.44 -10.68
CA ILE A 114 -1.57 4.24 -11.84
C ILE A 114 -2.77 3.57 -12.52
N LEU A 115 -2.68 2.27 -12.80
CA LEU A 115 -3.78 1.50 -13.39
C LEU A 115 -5.05 1.57 -12.51
N LEU A 116 -4.90 1.39 -11.20
CA LEU A 116 -6.01 1.52 -10.25
C LEU A 116 -6.65 2.90 -10.34
N SER A 117 -5.84 3.97 -10.37
CA SER A 117 -6.34 5.35 -10.44
C SER A 117 -7.12 5.62 -11.74
N VAL A 118 -6.62 5.12 -12.88
CA VAL A 118 -7.29 5.21 -14.19
C VAL A 118 -8.58 4.38 -14.19
N ALA A 119 -8.55 3.14 -13.69
CA ALA A 119 -9.70 2.25 -13.64
C ALA A 119 -10.82 2.78 -12.72
N VAL A 120 -10.45 3.27 -11.53
CA VAL A 120 -11.39 3.90 -10.59
C VAL A 120 -12.00 5.15 -11.23
N THR A 121 -11.19 6.00 -11.86
CA THR A 121 -11.71 7.18 -12.58
C THR A 121 -12.72 6.77 -13.65
N ARG A 122 -12.36 5.79 -14.50
CA ARG A 122 -13.24 5.30 -15.56
C ARG A 122 -14.58 4.81 -14.99
N TYR A 123 -14.53 4.04 -13.92
CA TYR A 123 -15.72 3.52 -13.25
C TYR A 123 -16.60 4.64 -12.68
N PHE A 124 -16.00 5.62 -12.00
CA PHE A 124 -16.76 6.74 -11.43
C PHE A 124 -17.35 7.67 -12.50
N LEU A 125 -16.64 7.89 -13.62
CA LEU A 125 -17.20 8.64 -14.75
C LEU A 125 -18.35 7.89 -15.43
N PHE A 126 -18.33 6.56 -15.47
CA PHE A 126 -19.48 5.77 -15.91
C PHE A 126 -20.65 5.87 -14.92
N LEU A 127 -20.34 5.82 -13.62
CA LEU A 127 -21.34 5.95 -12.55
C LEU A 127 -21.99 7.34 -12.54
N SER A 128 -21.23 8.41 -12.80
CA SER A 128 -21.78 9.78 -12.81
C SER A 128 -22.90 9.96 -13.83
N HIS A 129 -22.72 9.42 -15.05
CA HIS A 129 -23.75 9.43 -16.09
C HIS A 129 -24.98 8.61 -15.67
N SER A 130 -24.76 7.45 -15.05
CA SER A 130 -25.84 6.57 -14.59
C SER A 130 -26.66 7.22 -13.45
N VAL A 131 -25.98 7.91 -12.52
CA VAL A 131 -26.62 8.63 -11.42
C VAL A 131 -27.39 9.85 -11.94
N HIS A 132 -26.83 10.61 -12.88
CA HIS A 132 -27.54 11.74 -13.48
C HIS A 132 -28.83 11.32 -14.19
N GLN A 133 -28.82 10.17 -14.88
CA GLN A 133 -30.03 9.61 -15.49
C GLN A 133 -31.10 9.26 -14.44
N ALA A 134 -30.70 8.77 -13.27
CA ALA A 134 -31.62 8.44 -12.17
C ALA A 134 -32.07 9.68 -11.37
N LEU A 135 -31.20 10.68 -11.23
CA LEU A 135 -31.41 11.92 -10.49
C LEU A 135 -31.05 13.14 -11.36
N PRO A 136 -31.95 13.57 -12.26
CA PRO A 136 -31.66 14.64 -13.22
C PRO A 136 -31.30 15.99 -12.59
N ASN A 137 -31.72 16.22 -11.35
CA ASN A 137 -31.44 17.45 -10.60
C ASN A 137 -29.96 17.56 -10.16
N VAL A 138 -29.21 16.46 -10.18
CA VAL A 138 -27.78 16.47 -9.84
C VAL A 138 -26.96 16.60 -11.12
N PRO A 139 -26.22 17.70 -11.33
CA PRO A 139 -25.48 17.91 -12.55
C PRO A 139 -24.29 16.93 -12.65
N VAL A 140 -24.00 16.47 -13.88
CA VAL A 140 -22.87 15.56 -14.15
C VAL A 140 -21.54 16.17 -13.69
N SER A 141 -21.37 17.49 -13.85
CA SER A 141 -20.18 18.23 -13.41
C SER A 141 -19.90 18.09 -11.92
N ALA A 142 -20.95 18.06 -11.09
CA ALA A 142 -20.78 17.88 -9.65
C ALA A 142 -20.28 16.46 -9.33
N LEU A 143 -20.83 15.46 -10.01
CA LEU A 143 -20.44 14.06 -9.83
C LEU A 143 -19.01 13.78 -10.32
N GLU A 144 -18.52 14.52 -11.31
CA GLU A 144 -17.11 14.48 -11.74
C GLU A 144 -16.17 14.96 -10.62
N TYR A 145 -16.55 15.96 -9.83
CA TYR A 145 -15.79 16.41 -8.66
C TYR A 145 -15.81 15.41 -7.49
N ALA A 146 -16.65 14.38 -7.52
CA ALA A 146 -16.65 13.29 -6.55
C ALA A 146 -15.64 12.17 -6.89
N VAL A 147 -15.03 12.21 -8.08
CA VAL A 147 -14.08 11.17 -8.53
C VAL A 147 -12.80 11.21 -7.68
N PRO A 148 -12.39 10.11 -7.02
CA PRO A 148 -11.30 10.13 -6.05
C PRO A 148 -9.90 10.05 -6.70
N VAL A 149 -9.57 10.93 -7.65
CA VAL A 149 -8.28 10.90 -8.36
C VAL A 149 -7.09 11.13 -7.41
N ALA A 150 -7.28 11.98 -6.38
CA ALA A 150 -6.28 12.27 -5.36
C ALA A 150 -5.82 11.04 -4.57
N LEU A 151 -6.60 9.94 -4.58
CA LEU A 151 -6.20 8.66 -4.02
C LEU A 151 -4.88 8.16 -4.60
N GLY A 152 -4.66 8.33 -5.90
CA GLY A 152 -3.42 7.90 -6.56
C GLY A 152 -2.20 8.62 -6.00
N GLY A 153 -2.25 9.96 -5.92
CA GLY A 153 -1.17 10.77 -5.34
C GLY A 153 -0.92 10.44 -3.87
N LEU A 154 -1.99 10.24 -3.10
CA LEU A 154 -1.94 9.84 -1.69
C LEU A 154 -1.25 8.47 -1.53
N LEU A 155 -1.70 7.45 -2.27
CA LEU A 155 -1.11 6.11 -2.21
C LEU A 155 0.36 6.13 -2.59
N LEU A 156 0.74 6.85 -3.65
CA LEU A 156 2.14 6.98 -4.06
C LEU A 156 2.99 7.69 -2.99
N ALA A 157 2.45 8.70 -2.32
CA ALA A 157 3.15 9.40 -1.24
C ALA A 157 3.43 8.48 -0.05
N VAL A 158 2.50 7.59 0.28
CA VAL A 158 2.67 6.62 1.38
C VAL A 158 3.62 5.48 0.98
N LEU A 159 3.38 4.85 -0.17
CA LEU A 159 4.08 3.64 -0.63
C LEU A 159 5.51 3.92 -1.12
N PHE A 160 5.78 5.14 -1.57
CA PHE A 160 7.10 5.55 -2.04
C PHE A 160 7.57 6.79 -1.25
N ASN A 161 7.86 7.87 -1.98
CA ASN A 161 8.31 9.14 -1.43
C ASN A 161 7.59 10.29 -2.14
N SER A 162 7.54 11.46 -1.51
CA SER A 162 6.81 12.62 -2.04
C SER A 162 7.29 13.08 -3.42
N ARG A 163 8.58 12.88 -3.75
CA ARG A 163 9.16 13.26 -5.05
C ARG A 163 8.66 12.37 -6.19
N LEU A 164 8.58 11.05 -5.98
CA LEU A 164 7.99 10.14 -6.96
C LEU A 164 6.47 10.29 -7.00
N ALA A 165 5.84 10.51 -5.85
CA ALA A 165 4.40 10.73 -5.78
C ALA A 165 3.98 11.98 -6.56
N PHE A 166 4.76 13.06 -6.54
CA PHE A 166 4.51 14.25 -7.34
C PHE A 166 4.54 13.94 -8.85
N ALA A 167 5.61 13.31 -9.33
CA ALA A 167 5.74 12.95 -10.75
C ALA A 167 4.65 11.95 -11.19
N GLY A 168 4.34 10.97 -10.35
CA GLY A 168 3.26 10.02 -10.59
C GLY A 168 1.87 10.65 -10.55
N ALA A 169 1.62 11.60 -9.63
CA ALA A 169 0.36 12.34 -9.56
C ALA A 169 0.13 13.23 -10.77
N LEU A 170 1.19 13.83 -11.31
CA LEU A 170 1.12 14.55 -12.59
C LEU A 170 0.70 13.60 -13.72
N ALA A 171 1.37 12.45 -13.84
CA ALA A 171 1.02 11.45 -14.85
C ALA A 171 -0.42 10.95 -14.67
N ILE A 172 -0.83 10.61 -13.45
CA ILE A 172 -2.20 10.17 -13.13
C ILE A 172 -3.21 11.25 -13.53
N SER A 173 -2.98 12.52 -13.15
CA SER A 173 -3.91 13.62 -13.44
C SER A 173 -4.07 13.89 -14.94
N ILE A 174 -3.00 13.73 -15.72
CA ILE A 174 -3.06 13.82 -17.18
C ILE A 174 -3.88 12.65 -17.75
N LEU A 175 -3.55 11.42 -17.35
CA LEU A 175 -4.23 10.21 -17.85
C LEU A 175 -5.73 10.19 -17.49
N THR A 176 -6.10 10.63 -16.28
CA THR A 176 -7.50 10.69 -15.86
C THR A 176 -8.25 11.84 -16.51
N SER A 177 -7.61 12.97 -16.78
CA SER A 177 -8.20 14.07 -17.57
C SER A 177 -8.51 13.64 -19.01
N LEU A 178 -7.69 12.80 -19.64
CA LEU A 178 -8.00 12.25 -20.96
C LEU A 178 -9.32 11.45 -20.99
N LEU A 179 -9.67 10.78 -19.88
CA LEU A 179 -10.96 10.08 -19.76
C LEU A 179 -12.14 11.07 -19.68
N ALA A 180 -11.91 12.26 -19.11
CA ALA A 180 -12.87 13.35 -18.99
C ALA A 180 -12.68 14.38 -20.12
N SER A 181 -12.60 13.91 -21.37
CA SER A 181 -12.52 14.75 -22.58
C SER A 181 -11.32 15.72 -22.65
N ALA A 182 -10.23 15.41 -21.93
CA ALA A 182 -9.05 16.27 -21.81
C ALA A 182 -9.36 17.69 -21.28
N GLU A 183 -10.37 17.81 -20.42
CA GLU A 183 -10.73 19.10 -19.84
C GLU A 183 -9.68 19.60 -18.84
N LEU A 184 -9.23 20.84 -19.05
CA LEU A 184 -8.30 21.53 -18.13
C LEU A 184 -8.87 21.62 -16.71
N ARG A 185 -10.19 21.82 -16.57
CA ARG A 185 -10.92 21.80 -15.30
C ARG A 185 -10.64 20.54 -14.50
N PHE A 186 -10.84 19.37 -15.12
CA PHE A 186 -10.68 18.08 -14.48
C PHE A 186 -9.22 17.80 -14.12
N PHE A 187 -8.29 18.19 -14.99
CA PHE A 187 -6.85 18.11 -14.72
C PHE A 187 -6.47 18.93 -13.49
N LEU A 188 -6.85 20.22 -13.45
CA LEU A 188 -6.51 21.12 -12.34
C LEU A 188 -7.07 20.63 -11.02
N HIS A 189 -8.35 20.23 -11.00
CA HIS A 189 -8.98 19.66 -9.81
C HIS A 189 -8.24 18.41 -9.31
N SER A 190 -7.99 17.46 -10.21
CA SER A 190 -7.29 16.20 -9.89
C SER A 190 -5.87 16.44 -9.38
N PHE A 191 -5.14 17.36 -10.01
CA PHE A 191 -3.75 17.65 -9.70
C PHE A 191 -3.62 18.41 -8.39
N VAL A 192 -4.46 19.43 -8.15
CA VAL A 192 -4.50 20.18 -6.88
C VAL A 192 -4.84 19.24 -5.72
N GLY A 193 -5.88 18.41 -5.85
CA GLY A 193 -6.23 17.44 -4.83
C GLY A 193 -5.10 16.45 -4.54
N SER A 194 -4.45 15.91 -5.58
CA SER A 194 -3.30 15.01 -5.43
C SER A 194 -2.12 15.70 -4.74
N LEU A 195 -1.82 16.94 -5.11
CA LEU A 195 -0.71 17.71 -4.55
C LEU A 195 -0.93 18.00 -3.06
N THR A 196 -2.14 18.42 -2.69
CA THR A 196 -2.53 18.62 -1.30
C THR A 196 -2.41 17.33 -0.49
N ALA A 197 -2.83 16.19 -1.04
CA ALA A 197 -2.67 14.90 -0.38
C ALA A 197 -1.20 14.54 -0.13
N ILE A 198 -0.32 14.79 -1.11
CA ILE A 198 1.12 14.52 -1.00
C ILE A 198 1.76 15.40 0.07
N PHE A 199 1.45 16.70 0.08
CA PHE A 199 2.02 17.64 1.05
C PHE A 199 1.48 17.45 2.47
N ALA A 200 0.22 17.06 2.61
CA ALA A 200 -0.36 16.72 3.91
C ALA A 200 0.30 15.50 4.56
N LEU A 201 1.03 14.68 3.79
CA LEU A 201 1.74 13.48 4.23
C LEU A 201 3.25 13.68 4.37
N VAL A 202 3.75 14.91 4.29
CA VAL A 202 5.15 15.23 4.60
C VAL A 202 5.37 15.06 6.11
N GLY A 203 6.34 14.22 6.49
CA GLY A 203 6.65 13.91 7.88
C GLY A 203 6.06 12.58 8.35
N GLN A 204 5.59 12.52 9.59
CA GLN A 204 5.13 11.28 10.21
C GLN A 204 3.76 10.83 9.67
N LYS A 205 3.74 9.65 9.06
CA LYS A 205 2.52 9.05 8.50
C LYS A 205 1.80 8.23 9.57
N SER A 206 0.60 8.64 9.92
CA SER A 206 -0.29 7.95 10.86
C SER A 206 -1.72 7.90 10.32
N ARG A 207 -2.60 7.10 10.94
CA ARG A 207 -4.00 7.00 10.51
C ARG A 207 -4.72 8.34 10.63
N ALA A 208 -4.39 9.10 11.67
CA ALA A 208 -4.89 10.47 11.85
C ALA A 208 -4.34 11.40 10.76
N THR A 209 -3.07 11.25 10.35
CA THR A 209 -2.49 12.02 9.25
C THR A 209 -3.22 11.76 7.92
N LEU A 210 -3.64 10.53 7.65
CA LEU A 210 -4.44 10.20 6.46
C LEU A 210 -5.82 10.87 6.46
N LEU A 211 -6.53 10.83 7.60
CA LEU A 211 -7.82 11.50 7.73
C LEU A 211 -7.67 13.02 7.58
N LYS A 212 -6.62 13.60 8.18
CA LYS A 212 -6.28 15.01 8.01
C LYS A 212 -5.96 15.34 6.55
N ALA A 213 -5.21 14.49 5.86
CA ALA A 213 -4.92 14.66 4.43
C ALA A 213 -6.20 14.68 3.61
N GLY A 214 -7.15 13.77 3.86
CA GLY A 214 -8.46 13.79 3.20
C GLY A 214 -9.25 15.08 3.45
N ALA A 215 -9.29 15.56 4.70
CA ALA A 215 -9.94 16.82 5.01
C ALA A 215 -9.29 18.01 4.26
N LEU A 216 -7.96 18.06 4.21
CA LEU A 216 -7.22 19.07 3.45
C LEU A 216 -7.48 18.98 1.95
N VAL A 217 -7.57 17.77 1.39
CA VAL A 217 -7.98 17.56 -0.02
C VAL A 217 -9.38 18.11 -0.26
N GLY A 218 -10.33 17.89 0.65
CA GLY A 218 -11.67 18.46 0.55
C GLY A 218 -11.67 20.00 0.51
N LEU A 219 -10.85 20.63 1.36
CA LEU A 219 -10.68 22.08 1.35
C LEU A 219 -9.99 22.60 0.06
N ALA A 220 -8.97 21.90 -0.42
CA ALA A 220 -8.30 22.25 -1.67
C ALA A 220 -9.23 22.07 -2.89
N ASN A 221 -10.08 21.06 -2.86
CA ASN A 221 -11.12 20.85 -3.86
C ASN A 221 -12.09 22.02 -3.89
N LEU A 222 -12.62 22.46 -2.73
CA LEU A 222 -13.48 23.64 -2.63
C LEU A 222 -12.81 24.86 -3.27
N TYR A 223 -11.55 25.13 -2.90
CA TYR A 223 -10.78 26.23 -3.48
C TYR A 223 -10.66 26.11 -5.01
N SER A 224 -10.29 24.94 -5.52
CA SER A 224 -10.13 24.71 -6.97
C SER A 224 -11.44 24.90 -7.74
N ILE A 225 -12.56 24.47 -7.16
CA ILE A 225 -13.90 24.55 -7.75
C ILE A 225 -14.35 26.01 -7.82
N VAL A 226 -14.25 26.75 -6.71
CA VAL A 226 -14.59 28.19 -6.69
C VAL A 226 -13.74 28.96 -7.71
N ALA A 227 -12.43 28.71 -7.72
CA ALA A 227 -11.52 29.38 -8.66
C ALA A 227 -11.90 29.12 -10.12
N TRP A 228 -12.22 27.87 -10.47
CA TRP A 228 -12.65 27.53 -11.82
C TRP A 228 -14.04 28.08 -12.17
N SER A 229 -15.00 28.03 -11.25
CA SER A 229 -16.35 28.58 -11.47
C SER A 229 -16.32 30.09 -11.72
N PHE A 230 -15.45 30.83 -11.02
CA PHE A 230 -15.26 32.26 -11.28
C PHE A 230 -14.56 32.53 -12.60
N LEU A 231 -13.55 31.74 -12.95
CA LEU A 231 -12.86 31.86 -14.23
C LEU A 231 -13.77 31.59 -15.43
N SER A 232 -14.65 30.59 -15.32
CA SER A 232 -15.58 30.19 -16.38
C SER A 232 -16.89 30.99 -16.41
N GLY A 233 -17.18 31.76 -15.36
CA GLY A 233 -18.46 32.47 -15.20
C GLY A 233 -19.66 31.54 -14.93
N ALA A 234 -19.44 30.22 -14.80
CA ALA A 234 -20.48 29.22 -14.62
C ALA A 234 -20.65 28.89 -13.13
N THR A 235 -21.61 29.54 -12.47
CA THR A 235 -21.89 29.37 -11.03
C THR A 235 -23.20 28.63 -10.72
N GLY A 236 -23.97 28.24 -11.74
CA GLY A 236 -25.31 27.66 -11.58
C GLY A 236 -25.35 26.36 -10.76
N SER A 237 -24.30 25.53 -10.82
CA SER A 237 -24.17 24.27 -10.08
C SER A 237 -23.28 24.34 -8.84
N LEU A 238 -22.78 25.52 -8.48
CA LEU A 238 -21.67 25.68 -7.53
C LEU A 238 -21.94 24.99 -6.18
N GLY A 239 -23.17 25.06 -5.66
CA GLY A 239 -23.52 24.40 -4.40
C GLY A 239 -23.31 22.88 -4.43
N PHE A 240 -23.74 22.21 -5.51
CA PHE A 240 -23.53 20.77 -5.68
C PHE A 240 -22.05 20.44 -5.94
N ASP A 241 -21.37 21.24 -6.76
CA ASP A 241 -19.95 21.04 -7.06
C ASP A 241 -19.12 21.08 -5.77
N LEU A 242 -19.35 22.08 -4.91
CA LEU A 242 -18.66 22.23 -3.62
C LEU A 242 -18.94 21.07 -2.66
N LEU A 243 -20.20 20.61 -2.59
CA LEU A 243 -20.56 19.47 -1.75
C LEU A 243 -19.84 18.20 -2.19
N CYS A 244 -19.84 17.91 -3.49
CA CYS A 244 -19.14 16.75 -4.05
C CYS A 244 -17.62 16.84 -3.85
N GLY A 245 -17.02 18.02 -4.06
CA GLY A 245 -15.60 18.25 -3.82
C GLY A 245 -15.17 18.05 -2.37
N LEU A 246 -16.01 18.48 -1.41
CA LEU A 246 -15.77 18.28 0.02
C LEU A 246 -15.88 16.79 0.41
N ILE A 247 -16.93 16.11 -0.05
CA ILE A 247 -17.14 14.68 0.21
C ILE A 247 -16.00 13.85 -0.38
N ASN A 248 -15.51 14.21 -1.57
CA ASN A 248 -14.38 13.55 -2.24
C ASN A 248 -13.16 13.47 -1.31
N GLY A 249 -12.77 14.56 -0.65
CA GLY A 249 -11.62 14.56 0.24
C GLY A 249 -11.71 13.51 1.36
N LEU A 250 -12.85 13.44 2.04
CA LEU A 250 -13.10 12.42 3.07
C LEU A 250 -13.11 11.01 2.46
N PHE A 251 -13.76 10.85 1.31
CA PHE A 251 -13.88 9.58 0.62
C PHE A 251 -12.50 9.03 0.18
N VAL A 252 -11.61 9.89 -0.32
CA VAL A 252 -10.22 9.55 -0.65
C VAL A 252 -9.47 9.01 0.57
N ALA A 253 -9.60 9.63 1.75
CA ALA A 253 -8.94 9.13 2.96
C ALA A 253 -9.49 7.77 3.41
N ILE A 254 -10.82 7.55 3.32
CA ILE A 254 -11.44 6.26 3.66
C ILE A 254 -10.95 5.17 2.71
N LEU A 255 -10.95 5.43 1.40
CA LEU A 255 -10.44 4.48 0.41
C LEU A 255 -8.96 4.16 0.63
N ALA A 256 -8.14 5.17 0.95
CA ALA A 256 -6.73 4.97 1.25
C ALA A 256 -6.52 4.07 2.48
N LEU A 257 -7.28 4.29 3.56
CA LEU A 257 -7.22 3.46 4.76
C LEU A 257 -7.56 1.99 4.49
N GLY A 258 -8.49 1.72 3.55
CA GLY A 258 -8.85 0.37 3.15
C GLY A 258 -7.89 -0.28 2.17
N LEU A 259 -7.35 0.48 1.21
CA LEU A 259 -6.50 -0.04 0.14
C LEU A 259 -5.03 -0.15 0.52
N LEU A 260 -4.54 0.72 1.40
CA LEU A 260 -3.12 0.73 1.77
C LEU A 260 -2.66 -0.62 2.36
N PRO A 261 -3.37 -1.25 3.32
CA PRO A 261 -2.99 -2.56 3.84
C PRO A 261 -2.93 -3.66 2.76
N LEU A 262 -3.78 -3.56 1.73
CA LEU A 262 -3.77 -4.50 0.61
C LEU A 262 -2.49 -4.35 -0.21
N PHE A 263 -2.07 -3.13 -0.53
CA PHE A 263 -0.80 -2.88 -1.22
C PHE A 263 0.41 -3.28 -0.39
N GLU A 264 0.42 -2.93 0.90
CA GLU A 264 1.48 -3.32 1.84
C GLU A 264 1.63 -4.84 1.89
N TYR A 265 0.52 -5.57 1.94
CA TYR A 265 0.52 -7.03 1.97
C TYR A 265 0.96 -7.66 0.64
N LEU A 266 0.35 -7.27 -0.48
CA LEU A 266 0.63 -7.84 -1.80
C LEU A 266 2.06 -7.56 -2.25
N PHE A 267 2.59 -6.39 -1.90
CA PHE A 267 3.91 -5.94 -2.30
C PHE A 267 4.90 -5.94 -1.14
N GLN A 268 4.58 -6.51 0.03
CA GLN A 268 5.49 -6.60 1.19
C GLN A 268 6.29 -5.30 1.41
N VAL A 269 5.62 -4.15 1.35
CA VAL A 269 6.24 -2.83 1.49
C VAL A 269 6.18 -2.43 2.95
N ALA A 270 7.34 -2.16 3.54
CA ALA A 270 7.45 -1.66 4.90
C ALA A 270 7.19 -0.15 4.95
N THR A 271 5.91 0.24 4.82
CA THR A 271 5.47 1.62 5.06
C THR A 271 5.64 1.98 6.54
N ASP A 272 5.58 3.27 6.87
CA ASP A 272 5.58 3.73 8.26
C ASP A 272 4.42 3.11 9.07
N PHE A 273 3.26 2.86 8.44
CA PHE A 273 2.14 2.17 9.07
C PHE A 273 2.50 0.75 9.49
N ARG A 274 3.11 0.00 8.57
CA ARG A 274 3.56 -1.37 8.84
C ARG A 274 4.66 -1.39 9.89
N LEU A 275 5.60 -0.45 9.82
CA LEU A 275 6.68 -0.33 10.81
C LEU A 275 6.13 0.04 12.20
N LEU A 276 5.16 0.94 12.30
CA LEU A 276 4.49 1.27 13.57
C LEU A 276 3.73 0.07 14.15
N GLU A 277 3.11 -0.76 13.30
CA GLU A 277 2.47 -2.01 13.73
C GLU A 277 3.51 -3.01 14.28
N LEU A 278 4.64 -3.17 13.58
CA LEU A 278 5.75 -4.02 14.02
C LEU A 278 6.44 -3.48 15.29
N CYS A 279 6.43 -2.17 15.50
CA CYS A 279 6.97 -1.54 16.71
C CYS A 279 6.12 -1.84 17.97
N SER A 280 4.88 -2.35 17.81
CA SER A 280 3.98 -2.62 18.92
C SER A 280 4.44 -3.82 19.74
N MET A 281 4.56 -3.65 21.06
CA MET A 281 4.84 -4.75 22.00
C MET A 281 3.73 -5.81 22.05
N ASN A 282 2.59 -5.52 21.43
CA ASN A 282 1.53 -6.52 21.25
C ASN A 282 1.79 -7.48 20.09
N HIS A 283 2.81 -7.23 19.26
CA HIS A 283 3.16 -8.12 18.16
C HIS A 283 3.53 -9.52 18.69
N PRO A 284 2.90 -10.60 18.16
CA PRO A 284 3.08 -11.95 18.69
C PRO A 284 4.54 -12.40 18.76
N LEU A 285 5.35 -12.01 17.77
CA LEU A 285 6.75 -12.39 17.69
C LEU A 285 7.62 -11.69 18.76
N LEU A 286 7.34 -10.43 19.07
CA LEU A 286 8.03 -9.71 20.15
C LEU A 286 7.61 -10.27 21.52
N LYS A 287 6.33 -10.60 21.71
CA LYS A 287 5.86 -11.31 22.91
C LYS A 287 6.57 -12.65 23.10
N GLN A 288 6.74 -13.42 22.02
CA GLN A 288 7.51 -14.66 22.10
C GLN A 288 8.97 -14.42 22.46
N MET A 289 9.60 -13.35 21.95
CA MET A 289 10.99 -13.01 22.27
C MET A 289 11.15 -12.63 23.73
N ILE A 290 10.22 -11.85 24.29
CA ILE A 290 10.19 -11.51 25.72
C ILE A 290 10.17 -12.77 26.59
N LEU A 291 9.37 -13.78 26.21
CA LEU A 291 9.22 -15.01 27.00
C LEU A 291 10.35 -16.02 26.80
N LYS A 292 10.84 -16.19 25.56
CA LYS A 292 11.84 -17.22 25.21
C LYS A 292 13.28 -16.74 25.35
N ALA A 293 13.54 -15.46 25.11
CA ALA A 293 14.87 -14.86 25.04
C ALA A 293 14.84 -13.42 25.61
N PRO A 294 14.55 -13.25 26.92
CA PRO A 294 14.36 -11.93 27.54
C PRO A 294 15.61 -11.04 27.46
N GLY A 295 16.81 -11.63 27.55
CA GLY A 295 18.06 -10.91 27.41
C GLY A 295 18.27 -10.38 25.99
N THR A 296 17.98 -11.20 24.98
CA THR A 296 17.97 -10.77 23.58
C THR A 296 16.92 -9.68 23.35
N TYR A 297 15.73 -9.77 23.95
CA TYR A 297 14.73 -8.70 23.86
C TYR A 297 15.28 -7.37 24.40
N HIS A 298 15.85 -7.36 25.61
CA HIS A 298 16.42 -6.15 26.19
C HIS A 298 17.55 -5.58 25.35
N HIS A 299 18.45 -6.45 24.85
CA HIS A 299 19.50 -6.06 23.92
C HIS A 299 18.93 -5.37 22.67
N SER A 300 17.96 -5.98 21.99
CA SER A 300 17.34 -5.43 20.79
C SER A 300 16.63 -4.10 21.03
N MET A 301 16.02 -3.89 22.20
CA MET A 301 15.43 -2.59 22.56
C MET A 301 16.50 -1.50 22.71
N MET A 302 17.61 -1.80 23.39
CA MET A 302 18.72 -0.86 23.56
C MET A 302 19.40 -0.53 22.22
N VAL A 303 19.63 -1.53 21.38
CA VAL A 303 20.15 -1.33 20.01
C VAL A 303 19.18 -0.49 19.19
N GLY A 304 17.86 -0.69 19.35
CA GLY A 304 16.84 0.12 18.68
C GLY A 304 16.93 1.60 19.03
N THR A 305 17.09 1.94 20.31
CA THR A 305 17.27 3.34 20.75
C THR A 305 18.54 3.96 20.16
N LEU A 306 19.66 3.22 20.17
CA LEU A 306 20.93 3.70 19.61
C LEU A 306 20.85 3.87 18.07
N ALA A 307 20.22 2.92 17.39
CA ALA A 307 20.03 2.94 15.94
C ALA A 307 19.08 4.07 15.50
N GLU A 308 18.04 4.36 16.30
CA GLU A 308 17.14 5.50 16.07
C GLU A 308 17.91 6.83 16.15
N ALA A 309 18.67 7.04 17.23
CA ALA A 309 19.46 8.26 17.43
C ALA A 309 20.55 8.43 16.35
N ALA A 310 21.25 7.35 15.99
CA ALA A 310 22.23 7.38 14.91
C ALA A 310 21.58 7.68 13.56
N GLY A 311 20.40 7.11 13.29
CA GLY A 311 19.62 7.38 12.08
C GLY A 311 19.17 8.83 12.02
N GLU A 312 18.73 9.40 13.13
CA GLU A 312 18.30 10.81 13.22
C GLU A 312 19.45 11.76 12.89
N ALA A 313 20.64 11.51 13.45
CA ALA A 313 21.82 12.34 13.25
C ALA A 313 22.27 12.46 11.78
N ILE A 314 21.97 11.47 10.94
CA ILE A 314 22.33 11.45 9.52
C ILE A 314 21.12 11.65 8.58
N GLY A 315 19.93 11.89 9.13
CA GLY A 315 18.70 12.04 8.35
C GLY A 315 18.22 10.74 7.67
N ALA A 316 18.55 9.58 8.24
CA ALA A 316 18.04 8.28 7.79
C ALA A 316 16.62 8.01 8.33
N ASN A 317 15.99 6.92 7.87
CA ASN A 317 14.67 6.52 8.36
C ASN A 317 14.80 5.93 9.77
N THR A 318 14.58 6.77 10.79
CA THR A 318 14.67 6.45 12.22
C THR A 318 13.75 5.30 12.63
N LEU A 319 12.52 5.30 12.13
CA LEU A 319 11.52 4.26 12.43
C LEU A 319 11.97 2.89 11.89
N LEU A 320 12.49 2.84 10.66
CA LEU A 320 13.03 1.61 10.08
C LEU A 320 14.26 1.13 10.86
N CYS A 321 15.16 2.02 11.26
CA CYS A 321 16.32 1.68 12.09
C CYS A 321 15.90 1.04 13.42
N ARG A 322 14.95 1.67 14.14
CA ARG A 322 14.43 1.15 15.40
C ARG A 322 13.76 -0.21 15.24
N VAL A 323 12.83 -0.32 14.30
CA VAL A 323 12.07 -1.56 14.09
C VAL A 323 12.99 -2.66 13.57
N GLY A 324 13.92 -2.34 12.67
CA GLY A 324 14.94 -3.30 12.21
C GLY A 324 15.73 -3.89 13.37
N ALA A 325 16.17 -3.07 14.32
CA ALA A 325 16.86 -3.52 15.52
C ALA A 325 15.99 -4.40 16.42
N TYR A 326 14.70 -4.12 16.57
CA TYR A 326 13.78 -4.94 17.38
C TYR A 326 13.73 -6.39 16.89
N TYR A 327 13.82 -6.59 15.57
CA TYR A 327 13.67 -7.88 14.93
C TYR A 327 14.99 -8.52 14.49
N HIS A 328 16.15 -7.83 14.59
CA HIS A 328 17.40 -8.30 14.00
C HIS A 328 17.87 -9.65 14.56
N ASP A 329 17.59 -9.90 15.84
CA ASP A 329 18.07 -11.05 16.60
C ASP A 329 16.97 -12.07 16.97
N ILE A 330 15.79 -11.98 16.37
CA ILE A 330 14.64 -12.87 16.69
C ILE A 330 14.97 -14.36 16.51
N GLY A 331 15.93 -14.70 15.64
CA GLY A 331 16.35 -16.07 15.44
C GLY A 331 17.02 -16.71 16.66
N LYS A 332 17.55 -15.91 17.60
CA LYS A 332 18.10 -16.40 18.87
C LYS A 332 17.06 -17.11 19.73
N MET A 333 15.76 -16.82 19.53
CA MET A 333 14.65 -17.54 20.17
C MET A 333 14.62 -19.04 19.88
N THR A 334 15.27 -19.51 18.80
CA THR A 334 15.34 -20.95 18.48
C THR A 334 16.24 -21.72 19.44
N LYS A 335 17.31 -21.09 19.93
CA LYS A 335 18.32 -21.69 20.81
C LYS A 335 18.83 -20.67 21.84
N PRO A 336 17.95 -20.11 22.68
CA PRO A 336 18.27 -18.94 23.51
C PRO A 336 19.42 -19.20 24.49
N LEU A 337 19.54 -20.43 25.00
CA LEU A 337 20.57 -20.86 25.94
C LEU A 337 22.02 -20.73 25.41
N TYR A 338 22.19 -20.69 24.09
CA TYR A 338 23.51 -20.52 23.45
C TYR A 338 23.92 -19.05 23.30
N PHE A 339 23.12 -18.09 23.78
CA PHE A 339 23.44 -16.67 23.69
C PHE A 339 23.63 -16.08 25.07
N VAL A 340 24.76 -15.40 25.27
CA VAL A 340 25.25 -14.96 26.60
C VAL A 340 24.33 -13.98 27.30
N GLU A 341 23.62 -13.16 26.54
CA GLU A 341 22.66 -12.21 27.11
C GLU A 341 21.45 -12.88 27.75
N ASN A 342 21.12 -14.12 27.37
CA ASN A 342 19.97 -14.85 27.91
C ASN A 342 20.31 -15.69 29.14
N GLN A 343 21.59 -16.07 29.32
CA GLN A 343 22.05 -16.80 30.50
C GLN A 343 23.57 -16.83 30.64
N THR A 344 24.03 -16.90 31.89
CA THR A 344 25.45 -17.02 32.26
C THR A 344 26.09 -18.34 31.83
N ASP A 345 25.31 -19.42 31.74
CA ASP A 345 25.82 -20.78 31.48
C ASP A 345 26.10 -21.05 29.99
N SER A 346 25.83 -20.08 29.11
CA SER A 346 26.11 -20.20 27.66
C SER A 346 27.57 -20.56 27.37
N LYS A 347 28.51 -20.05 28.18
CA LYS A 347 29.95 -20.35 28.04
C LYS A 347 30.25 -21.83 28.28
N GLU A 348 29.58 -22.46 29.24
CA GLU A 348 29.74 -23.89 29.51
C GLU A 348 29.14 -24.75 28.40
N LEU A 349 27.98 -24.36 27.86
CA LEU A 349 27.38 -25.02 26.70
C LEU A 349 28.29 -24.96 25.49
N HIS A 350 28.85 -23.79 25.18
CA HIS A 350 29.82 -23.64 24.10
C HIS A 350 31.15 -24.35 24.37
N GLY A 351 31.57 -24.47 25.65
CA GLY A 351 32.76 -25.22 26.05
C GLY A 351 32.67 -26.73 25.78
N LYS A 352 31.45 -27.28 25.68
CA LYS A 352 31.19 -28.67 25.30
C LYS A 352 31.16 -28.90 23.79
N LEU A 353 31.20 -27.83 22.99
CA LEU A 353 31.15 -27.89 21.53
C LEU A 353 32.54 -27.61 20.92
N ARG A 354 32.81 -28.21 19.76
CA ARG A 354 33.94 -27.78 18.93
C ARG A 354 33.68 -26.35 18.43
N PRO A 355 34.72 -25.50 18.28
CA PRO A 355 34.55 -24.12 17.80
C PRO A 355 33.75 -23.99 16.50
N SER A 356 33.93 -24.94 15.57
CA SER A 356 33.16 -24.98 14.31
C SER A 356 31.65 -25.14 14.52
N LEU A 357 31.24 -25.97 15.49
CA LEU A 357 29.84 -26.20 15.82
C LEU A 357 29.24 -25.02 16.60
N SER A 358 30.01 -24.41 17.51
CA SER A 358 29.64 -23.16 18.18
C SER A 358 29.39 -22.04 17.17
N SER A 359 30.31 -21.86 16.22
CA SER A 359 30.15 -20.89 15.13
C SER A 359 28.90 -21.16 14.30
N LEU A 360 28.58 -22.43 14.02
CA LEU A 360 27.38 -22.79 13.26
C LEU A 360 26.11 -22.43 14.01
N VAL A 361 26.05 -22.70 15.33
CA VAL A 361 24.92 -22.32 16.19
C VAL A 361 24.73 -20.80 16.15
N ILE A 362 25.80 -20.04 16.34
CA ILE A 362 25.75 -18.58 16.33
C ILE A 362 25.27 -18.10 14.96
N VAL A 363 25.93 -18.44 13.86
CA VAL A 363 25.57 -17.93 12.52
C VAL A 363 24.17 -18.36 12.09
N SER A 364 23.67 -19.51 12.56
CA SER A 364 22.34 -20.00 12.21
C SER A 364 21.19 -19.11 12.68
N HIS A 365 21.39 -18.25 13.70
CA HIS A 365 20.33 -17.36 14.18
C HIS A 365 19.86 -16.39 13.09
N VAL A 366 20.73 -15.95 12.18
CA VAL A 366 20.32 -15.04 11.09
C VAL A 366 19.33 -15.74 10.16
N LYS A 367 19.63 -16.98 9.75
CA LYS A 367 18.73 -17.77 8.89
C LYS A 367 17.42 -18.11 9.61
N ALA A 368 17.51 -18.52 10.87
CA ALA A 368 16.34 -18.79 11.70
C ALA A 368 15.48 -17.53 11.89
N GLY A 369 16.09 -16.36 12.04
CA GLY A 369 15.39 -15.09 12.17
C GLY A 369 14.65 -14.72 10.89
N VAL A 370 15.29 -14.88 9.74
CA VAL A 370 14.62 -14.70 8.43
C VAL A 370 13.46 -15.68 8.24
N GLU A 371 13.58 -16.92 8.72
CA GLU A 371 12.49 -17.90 8.66
C GLU A 371 11.32 -17.54 9.58
N LEU A 372 11.60 -17.05 10.80
CA LEU A 372 10.57 -16.59 11.74
C LEU A 372 9.88 -15.29 11.30
N GLY A 373 10.56 -14.45 10.51
CA GLY A 373 10.05 -13.19 9.99
C GLY A 373 9.20 -13.30 8.71
N ARG A 374 9.10 -14.50 8.13
CA ARG A 374 8.22 -14.81 6.99
C ARG A 374 6.85 -15.27 7.47
#